data_AF-A0A9E3TQZ1-F1
#
_entry.id   AF-A0A9E3TQZ1-F1
#
_cell.length_a   1.000
_cell.length_b   1.000
_cell.length_c   1.000
_cell.angle_alpha   90.00
_cell.angle_beta   90.00
_cell.angle_gamma   90.00
#
_symmetry.space_group_name_H-M   'P 1'
#
loop_
_entity.id
_entity.type
_entity.pdbx_description
1 polymer ?
#
loop_
_entity_poly.entity_id
_entity_poly.type
_entity_poly.pdbx_seq_one_letter_code
_entity_poly.pdbx_strand_id
1 'polypeptide(L)'
;MANNIKLLIASCFVVATVGCSWPHPWAAPPGPVRYQQNNASYHDPYADEDAGPEVVGARPRDFQKPNAEPVRSRVYTDSLYGR
;
A
#
# COMPACT_ATOMS: atom_id res chain seq x y z
N MET A 1 34.83 -7.12 -28.00
CA MET A 1 33.50 -7.77 -28.03
C MET A 1 33.07 -8.30 -26.67
N ALA A 2 33.89 -9.04 -25.93
CA ALA A 2 33.51 -9.60 -24.61
C ALA A 2 33.14 -8.57 -23.52
N ASN A 3 33.77 -7.38 -23.50
CA ASN A 3 33.42 -6.34 -22.51
C ASN A 3 32.03 -5.73 -22.71
N ASN A 4 31.58 -5.61 -23.96
CA ASN A 4 30.27 -5.02 -24.26
C ASN A 4 29.15 -5.98 -23.82
N ILE A 5 29.37 -7.29 -23.97
CA ILE A 5 28.44 -8.33 -23.50
C ILE A 5 28.37 -8.34 -21.97
N LYS A 6 29.51 -8.20 -21.27
CA LYS A 6 29.53 -8.09 -19.80
C LYS A 6 28.79 -6.86 -19.30
N LEU A 7 28.94 -5.71 -19.98
CA LEU A 7 28.20 -4.48 -19.67
C LEU A 7 26.69 -4.63 -19.85
N LEU A 8 26.25 -5.31 -20.92
CA LEU A 8 24.83 -5.56 -21.16
C LEU A 8 24.23 -6.49 -20.10
N ILE A 9 24.92 -7.56 -19.72
CA ILE A 9 24.46 -8.48 -18.67
C ILE A 9 24.35 -7.77 -17.32
N ALA A 10 25.35 -6.94 -16.98
CA ALA A 10 25.34 -6.16 -15.74
C ALA A 10 24.17 -5.15 -15.72
N SER A 11 23.89 -4.48 -16.85
CA SER A 11 22.76 -3.55 -16.99
C SER A 11 21.41 -4.21 -16.78
N CYS A 12 21.16 -5.39 -17.36
CA CYS A 12 19.91 -6.12 -17.18
C CYS A 12 19.67 -6.51 -15.71
N PHE A 13 20.74 -6.89 -14.99
CA PHE A 13 20.65 -7.27 -13.58
C PHE A 13 20.24 -6.09 -12.67
N VAL A 14 20.77 -4.90 -12.93
CA VAL A 14 20.44 -3.69 -12.14
C VAL A 14 18.96 -3.33 -12.31
N VAL A 15 18.44 -3.34 -13.54
CA VAL A 15 17.02 -3.01 -13.81
C VAL A 15 16.06 -4.03 -13.19
N ALA A 16 16.43 -5.30 -13.14
CA ALA A 16 15.59 -6.33 -12.51
C ALA A 16 15.44 -6.16 -10.98
N THR A 17 16.35 -5.45 -10.32
CA THR A 17 16.34 -5.27 -8.85
C THR A 17 15.64 -4.00 -8.36
N VAL A 18 15.31 -3.06 -9.24
CA VAL A 18 14.51 -1.87 -8.87
C VAL A 18 13.02 -2.20 -8.94
N GLY A 19 12.50 -2.82 -7.88
CA GLY A 19 11.07 -3.09 -7.72
C GLY A 19 10.24 -1.84 -7.36
N CYS A 20 8.99 -1.78 -7.82
CA CYS A 20 8.05 -0.67 -7.64
C CYS A 20 7.55 -0.41 -6.20
N SER A 21 8.09 -1.09 -5.19
CA SER A 21 7.72 -0.91 -3.78
C SER A 21 8.82 -0.24 -2.96
N TRP A 22 9.71 0.52 -3.60
CA TRP A 22 10.67 1.34 -2.87
C TRP A 22 9.90 2.50 -2.22
N PRO A 23 9.83 2.62 -0.88
CA PRO A 23 9.38 3.86 -0.25
C PRO A 23 10.38 4.93 -0.68
N HIS A 24 10.04 5.68 -1.72
CA HIS A 24 10.93 6.67 -2.31
C HIS A 24 11.22 7.73 -1.24
N PRO A 25 12.46 7.87 -0.75
CA PRO A 25 12.80 8.96 0.16
C PRO A 25 12.66 10.34 -0.52
N TRP A 26 12.50 10.34 -1.85
CA TRP A 26 12.27 11.53 -2.68
C TRP A 26 10.80 11.73 -3.07
N ALA A 27 9.93 10.74 -2.80
CA ALA A 27 8.49 10.95 -2.91
C ALA A 27 8.05 11.70 -1.67
N ALA A 28 7.15 12.67 -1.85
CA ALA A 28 6.59 13.39 -0.70
C ALA A 28 6.02 12.35 0.28
N PRO A 29 6.29 12.49 1.59
CA PRO A 29 5.72 11.59 2.57
C PRO A 29 4.19 11.60 2.41
N PRO A 30 3.50 10.46 2.63
CA PRO A 30 2.06 10.32 2.38
C PRO A 30 1.16 11.17 3.29
N GLY A 31 1.73 12.17 3.99
CA GLY A 31 1.05 13.06 4.90
C GLY A 31 0.65 12.39 6.22
N PRO A 32 0.04 13.15 7.14
CA PRO A 32 -0.49 12.64 8.40
C PRO A 32 -1.53 11.53 8.18
N VAL A 33 -1.70 10.62 9.15
CA VAL A 33 -2.72 9.54 9.08
C VAL A 33 -4.12 10.08 8.77
N ARG A 34 -4.50 11.22 9.36
CA ARG A 34 -5.80 11.87 9.09
C ARG A 34 -5.95 12.31 7.64
N TYR A 35 -4.87 12.78 7.01
CA TYR A 35 -4.90 13.15 5.60
C TYR A 35 -5.12 11.92 4.72
N GLN A 36 -4.44 10.81 5.01
CA GLN A 36 -4.59 9.55 4.28
C GLN A 36 -6.00 8.97 4.44
N GLN A 37 -6.55 8.97 5.67
CA GLN A 37 -7.93 8.52 5.93
C GLN A 37 -8.94 9.35 5.14
N ASN A 38 -8.82 10.68 5.21
CA ASN A 38 -9.73 11.58 4.51
C ASN A 38 -9.64 11.40 2.99
N ASN A 39 -8.43 11.22 2.46
CA ASN A 39 -8.20 10.93 1.05
C ASN A 39 -8.81 9.57 0.64
N ALA A 40 -8.71 8.55 1.50
CA ALA A 40 -9.33 7.25 1.27
C ALA A 40 -10.85 7.37 1.24
N SER A 41 -11.47 8.08 2.19
CA SER A 41 -12.92 8.31 2.22
C SER A 41 -13.40 9.11 1.01
N TYR A 42 -12.68 10.16 0.58
CA TYR A 42 -13.09 10.98 -0.57
C TYR A 42 -13.01 10.26 -1.91
N HIS A 43 -12.07 9.32 -2.06
CA HIS A 43 -11.85 8.60 -3.31
C HIS A 43 -12.43 7.18 -3.31
N ASP A 44 -13.06 6.73 -2.21
CA ASP A 44 -13.82 5.49 -2.17
C ASP A 44 -15.09 5.66 -3.01
N PRO A 45 -15.30 4.84 -4.07
CA PRO A 45 -16.54 4.89 -4.85
C PRO A 45 -17.75 4.34 -4.08
N TYR A 46 -17.55 3.70 -2.93
CA TYR A 46 -18.61 3.12 -2.12
C TYR A 46 -19.00 4.03 -0.96
N ALA A 47 -20.27 3.95 -0.58
CA ALA A 47 -20.77 4.68 0.58
C ALA A 47 -20.00 4.28 1.85
N ASP A 48 -19.74 5.29 2.68
CA ASP A 48 -19.20 5.10 4.02
C ASP A 48 -20.28 4.48 4.93
N GLU A 49 -19.91 3.46 5.70
CA GLU A 49 -20.81 2.75 6.61
C GLU A 49 -21.27 3.66 7.77
N ASP A 50 -20.44 4.63 8.16
CA ASP A 50 -20.73 5.53 9.29
C ASP A 50 -21.53 6.78 8.87
N ALA A 51 -21.64 7.07 7.57
CA ALA A 51 -22.25 8.30 7.06
C ALA A 51 -23.78 8.21 6.88
N GLY A 52 -24.37 7.01 6.93
CA GLY A 52 -25.78 6.81 6.62
C GLY A 52 -26.34 5.45 6.99
N PRO A 53 -27.56 5.12 6.51
CA PRO A 53 -28.13 3.80 6.70
C PRO A 53 -27.28 2.74 6.00
N GLU A 54 -27.16 1.57 6.63
CA GLU A 54 -26.41 0.45 6.06
C GLU A 54 -26.94 0.08 4.66
N VAL A 55 -26.06 0.13 3.65
CA VAL A 55 -26.38 -0.26 2.28
C VAL A 55 -25.82 -1.64 1.98
N VAL A 56 -26.60 -2.67 2.28
CA VAL A 56 -26.22 -4.07 2.09
C VAL A 56 -26.05 -4.38 0.59
N GLY A 57 -24.87 -4.88 0.20
CA GLY A 57 -24.60 -5.34 -1.16
C GLY A 57 -24.12 -4.27 -2.16
N ALA A 58 -23.93 -3.01 -1.73
CA ALA A 58 -23.35 -1.98 -2.59
C ALA A 58 -21.86 -2.22 -2.90
N ARG A 59 -21.13 -2.86 -1.97
CA ARG A 59 -19.72 -3.22 -2.13
C ARG A 59 -19.58 -4.65 -2.69
N PRO A 60 -18.66 -4.90 -3.66
CA PRO A 60 -18.35 -6.25 -4.13
C PRO A 60 -17.84 -7.15 -3.01
N ARG A 61 -17.91 -8.47 -3.22
CA ARG A 61 -17.57 -9.50 -2.20
C ARG A 61 -16.27 -9.23 -1.46
N ASP A 62 -15.23 -8.87 -2.20
CA ASP A 62 -13.89 -8.73 -1.64
C ASP A 62 -13.65 -7.34 -0.99
N PHE A 63 -14.63 -6.44 -1.06
CA PHE A 63 -14.56 -5.05 -0.57
C PHE A 63 -15.63 -4.73 0.47
N GLN A 64 -16.38 -5.73 0.94
CA GLN A 64 -17.50 -5.56 1.88
C GLN A 64 -17.09 -5.08 3.26
N LYS A 65 -15.82 -5.22 3.64
CA LYS A 65 -15.28 -4.65 4.87
C LYS A 65 -14.03 -3.86 4.53
N PRO A 66 -13.93 -2.58 4.94
CA PRO A 66 -12.68 -1.86 4.84
C PRO A 66 -11.60 -2.59 5.64
N ASN A 67 -10.35 -2.48 5.17
CA ASN A 67 -9.21 -3.00 5.92
C ASN A 67 -9.18 -2.36 7.31
N ALA A 68 -8.71 -3.12 8.30
CA ALA A 68 -8.58 -2.61 9.66
C ALA A 68 -7.78 -1.30 9.66
N GLU A 69 -8.28 -0.29 10.38
CA GLU A 69 -7.56 0.96 10.54
C GLU A 69 -6.15 0.70 11.09
N PRO A 70 -5.14 1.51 10.70
CA PRO A 70 -3.80 1.38 11.25
C PRO A 70 -3.85 1.50 12.78
N VAL A 71 -3.58 0.37 13.45
CA VAL A 71 -3.64 0.25 14.91
C VAL A 71 -2.59 1.18 15.51
N ARG A 72 -3.03 2.26 16.19
CA ARG A 72 -2.14 3.26 16.81
C ARG A 72 -1.28 2.73 17.96
N SER A 73 -1.48 1.49 18.40
CA SER A 73 -0.96 0.98 19.67
C SER A 73 0.05 -0.17 19.56
N ARG A 74 0.67 -0.43 18.39
CA ARG A 74 1.74 -1.44 18.31
C ARG A 74 3.13 -0.81 18.31
N VAL A 75 3.69 -0.67 19.53
CA VAL A 75 5.10 -0.32 19.74
C VAL A 75 6.02 -1.51 19.42
N TYR A 76 5.50 -2.74 19.48
CA TYR A 76 6.23 -3.98 19.21
C TYR A 76 5.46 -4.85 18.21
N THR A 77 6.20 -5.63 17.41
CA THR A 77 5.65 -6.61 16.47
C THR A 77 5.19 -7.86 17.23
N ASP A 78 3.96 -8.30 17.02
CA ASP A 78 3.38 -9.40 17.82
C ASP A 78 3.99 -10.78 17.51
N SER A 79 4.84 -10.94 16.49
CA SER A 79 5.70 -12.13 16.30
C SER A 79 6.47 -12.10 14.96
N LEU A 80 7.51 -12.93 14.86
CA LEU A 80 8.08 -13.39 13.57
C LEU A 80 7.48 -14.74 13.09
N TYR A 81 6.80 -15.47 13.98
CA TYR A 81 6.03 -16.69 13.73
C TYR A 81 4.85 -16.68 14.71
N GLY A 82 3.74 -16.05 14.35
CA GLY A 82 2.60 -15.89 15.24
C GLY A 82 1.73 -17.14 15.26
N ARG A 83 1.60 -17.76 16.42
CA ARG A 83 0.57 -18.76 16.73
C ARG A 83 -0.32 -18.21 17.83
#